data_AF-A0A651DLT3-F1
#
_entry.id   AF-A0A651DLT3-F1
#
_cell.length_a   1.000
_cell.length_b   1.000
_cell.length_c   1.000
_cell.angle_alpha   90.00
_cell.angle_beta   90.00
_cell.angle_gamma   90.00
#
_symmetry.space_group_name_H-M   'P 1'
#
loop_
_entity.id
_entity.type
_entity.pdbx_description
1 polymer ?
#
loop_
_entity_poly.entity_id
_entity_poly.type
_entity_poly.pdbx_seq_one_letter_code
_entity_poly.pdbx_strand_id
1 'polypeptide(L)'
;MPDDRSPALNTTGGRAPSDEELDAYIRTRLALIGIDLSVLPEEDPDAPADQAGVHRSIRNFLRNTVPALSAYELDPQAWPPVLYPAALPPVGEERVGER
;
A
#
# COMPACT_ATOMS: atom_id res chain seq x y z
N MET A 1 0.39 29.44 -31.29
CA MET A 1 1.24 28.31 -30.82
C MET A 1 0.98 28.16 -29.34
N PRO A 2 0.51 27.00 -28.88
CA PRO A 2 -0.07 26.83 -27.56
C PRO A 2 1.00 26.92 -26.46
N ASP A 3 0.53 27.45 -25.34
CA ASP A 3 1.18 27.59 -24.04
C ASP A 3 1.74 26.23 -23.58
N ASP A 4 3.07 26.14 -23.45
CA ASP A 4 3.77 24.97 -22.89
C ASP A 4 3.59 24.96 -21.37
N ARG A 5 2.36 24.68 -20.93
CA ARG A 5 2.03 24.35 -19.54
C ARG A 5 1.97 22.83 -19.39
N SER A 6 3.06 22.18 -19.73
CA SER A 6 3.36 20.85 -19.23
C SER A 6 3.54 20.98 -17.71
N PRO A 7 2.70 20.38 -16.84
CA PRO A 7 2.98 20.39 -15.41
C PRO A 7 4.26 19.59 -15.23
N ALA A 8 5.33 20.28 -14.82
CA ALA A 8 6.54 19.63 -14.37
C ALA A 8 6.12 18.58 -13.34
N LEU A 9 6.21 17.31 -13.71
CA LEU A 9 6.26 16.22 -12.76
C LEU A 9 7.53 16.47 -11.97
N ASN A 10 7.39 17.20 -10.87
CA ASN A 10 8.40 17.36 -9.85
C ASN A 10 8.69 15.96 -9.32
N THR A 11 9.58 15.25 -9.99
CA THR A 11 10.23 14.07 -9.45
C THR A 11 10.98 14.55 -8.23
N THR A 12 10.33 14.42 -7.08
CA THR A 12 10.82 14.84 -5.78
C THR A 12 12.11 14.09 -5.47
N GLY A 13 13.24 14.73 -5.79
CA GLY A 13 14.51 14.44 -5.16
C GLY A 13 14.40 14.77 -3.67
N GLY A 14 14.55 13.76 -2.81
CA GLY A 14 14.96 13.88 -1.41
C GLY A 14 14.05 14.59 -0.38
N ARG A 15 13.06 15.41 -0.75
CA ARG A 15 12.17 16.08 0.23
C ARG A 15 10.96 15.23 0.61
N ALA A 16 10.53 15.34 1.86
CA ALA A 16 9.27 14.74 2.28
C ALA A 16 8.07 15.43 1.58
N PRO A 17 7.01 14.68 1.22
CA PRO A 17 5.80 15.25 0.62
C PRO A 17 5.07 16.22 1.56
N SER A 18 4.55 17.30 0.99
CA SER A 18 3.70 18.25 1.73
C SER A 18 2.32 17.65 2.05
N ASP A 19 1.58 18.29 2.95
CA ASP A 19 0.21 17.89 3.26
C ASP A 19 -0.73 18.00 2.07
N GLU A 20 -0.60 19.07 1.28
CA GLU A 20 -1.43 19.30 0.09
C GLU A 20 -1.16 18.26 -1.00
N GLU A 21 0.12 17.90 -1.21
CA GLU A 21 0.52 16.84 -2.13
C GLU A 21 -0.07 15.48 -1.69
N LEU A 22 0.01 15.18 -0.39
CA LEU A 22 -0.59 13.96 0.16
C LEU A 22 -2.12 13.97 0.02
N ASP A 23 -2.78 15.09 0.30
CA ASP A 23 -4.24 15.17 0.18
C ASP A 23 -4.71 15.02 -1.27
N ALA A 24 -3.98 15.61 -2.23
CA ALA A 24 -4.26 15.40 -3.66
C ALA A 24 -4.08 13.93 -4.08
N TYR A 25 -3.01 13.29 -3.61
CA TYR A 25 -2.77 11.86 -3.81
C TYR A 25 -3.89 11.01 -3.20
N ILE A 26 -4.28 11.29 -1.96
CA ILE A 26 -5.33 10.57 -1.23
C ILE A 26 -6.66 10.64 -1.98
N ARG A 27 -7.12 11.85 -2.34
CA ARG A 27 -8.39 12.02 -3.08
C ARG A 27 -8.38 11.26 -4.40
N THR A 28 -7.29 11.39 -5.15
CA THR A 28 -7.13 10.68 -6.43
C THR A 28 -7.18 9.17 -6.23
N ARG A 29 -6.45 8.64 -5.23
CA ARG A 29 -6.36 7.21 -4.98
C ARG A 29 -7.69 6.62 -4.53
N LEU A 30 -8.41 7.32 -3.67
CA LEU A 30 -9.73 6.91 -3.19
C LEU A 30 -10.76 6.93 -4.32
N ALA A 31 -10.78 7.98 -5.14
CA ALA A 31 -11.66 8.06 -6.31
C ALA A 31 -11.42 6.90 -7.29
N LEU A 32 -10.15 6.53 -7.53
CA LEU A 32 -9.79 5.40 -8.40
C LEU A 32 -10.31 4.05 -7.90
N ILE A 33 -10.51 3.88 -6.59
CA ILE A 33 -11.10 2.67 -6.01
C ILE A 33 -12.59 2.82 -5.71
N GLY A 34 -13.22 3.89 -6.22
CA GLY A 34 -14.65 4.13 -6.10
C GLY A 34 -15.11 4.69 -4.75
N ILE A 35 -14.18 5.20 -3.93
CA ILE A 35 -14.51 5.86 -2.67
C ILE A 35 -14.57 7.37 -2.89
N ASP A 36 -15.78 7.92 -2.77
CA ASP A 36 -16.02 9.37 -2.82
C ASP A 36 -16.06 9.94 -1.40
N LEU A 37 -15.11 10.83 -1.07
CA LEU A 37 -15.07 11.49 0.24
C LEU A 37 -16.06 12.65 0.37
N SER A 38 -16.57 13.17 -0.75
CA SER A 38 -17.49 14.33 -0.72
C SER A 38 -18.83 14.02 -0.07
N VAL A 39 -19.16 12.75 0.13
CA VAL A 39 -20.35 12.28 0.84
C VAL A 39 -20.25 12.46 2.36
N LEU A 40 -19.04 12.69 2.88
CA LEU A 40 -18.80 12.91 4.30
C LEU A 40 -18.87 14.41 4.64
N PRO A 41 -19.26 14.76 5.88
CA PRO A 41 -19.14 16.14 6.36
C PRO A 41 -17.66 16.58 6.35
N GLU A 42 -17.41 17.88 6.11
CA GLU A 42 -16.04 18.39 6.04
C GLU A 42 -15.29 18.25 7.37
N GLU A 43 -15.92 18.70 8.46
CA GLU A 43 -15.41 18.61 9.84
C GLU A 43 -16.61 18.51 10.79
N ASP A 44 -16.75 17.37 11.45
CA ASP A 44 -17.83 17.11 12.41
C ASP A 44 -17.34 16.13 13.48
N PRO A 45 -17.07 16.59 14.71
CA PRO A 45 -16.53 15.75 15.78
C PRO A 45 -17.53 14.73 16.33
N ASP A 46 -18.84 14.93 16.10
CA ASP A 46 -19.89 14.02 16.54
C ASP A 46 -20.23 12.97 15.47
N ALA A 47 -19.79 13.20 14.22
CA ALA A 47 -19.93 12.23 13.15
C ALA A 47 -18.97 11.03 13.34
N PRO A 48 -19.40 9.81 13.01
CA PRO A 48 -18.51 8.64 13.01
C PRO A 48 -17.29 8.79 12.09
N ALA A 49 -17.41 9.61 11.04
CA ALA A 49 -16.33 9.98 10.13
C ALA A 49 -16.60 11.32 9.48
N ASP A 50 -15.55 12.13 9.34
CA ASP A 50 -15.51 13.39 8.59
C ASP A 50 -14.32 13.39 7.61
N GLN A 51 -14.33 14.32 6.66
CA GLN A 51 -13.25 14.41 5.67
C GLN A 51 -11.91 14.74 6.32
N ALA A 52 -11.88 15.68 7.27
CA ALA A 52 -10.67 16.10 7.97
C ALA A 52 -10.01 14.93 8.73
N GLY A 53 -10.79 14.12 9.45
CA GLY A 53 -10.33 12.96 10.18
C GLY A 53 -9.78 11.86 9.27
N VAL A 54 -10.46 11.59 8.15
CA VAL A 54 -9.98 10.63 7.14
C VAL A 54 -8.65 11.07 6.54
N HIS A 55 -8.55 12.33 6.11
CA HIS A 55 -7.31 12.90 5.57
C HIS A 55 -6.15 12.82 6.57
N ARG A 56 -6.40 13.20 7.82
CA ARG A 56 -5.40 13.11 8.90
C ARG A 56 -4.93 11.68 9.14
N SER A 57 -5.86 10.73 9.20
CA SER A 57 -5.54 9.31 9.44
C SER A 57 -4.69 8.73 8.31
N ILE A 58 -5.09 8.95 7.05
CA ILE A 58 -4.36 8.42 5.90
C ILE A 58 -2.99 9.10 5.76
N ARG A 59 -2.88 10.42 5.97
CA ARG A 59 -1.58 11.11 6.00
C ARG A 59 -0.66 10.51 7.06
N ASN A 60 -1.18 10.26 8.25
CA ASN A 60 -0.41 9.65 9.32
C ASN A 60 0.08 8.23 8.95
N PHE A 61 -0.77 7.43 8.31
CA PHE A 61 -0.39 6.12 7.79
C PHE A 61 0.70 6.21 6.72
N LEU A 62 0.54 7.07 5.72
CA LEU A 62 1.51 7.25 4.64
C LEU A 62 2.87 7.72 5.15
N ARG A 63 2.91 8.57 6.18
CA ARG A 63 4.16 9.08 6.74
C ARG A 63 4.92 8.07 7.59
N ASN A 64 4.21 7.22 8.32
CA ASN A 64 4.84 6.36 9.33
C ASN A 64 4.98 4.91 8.88
N THR A 65 4.01 4.38 8.12
CA THR A 65 3.98 2.96 7.77
C THR A 65 4.67 2.67 6.45
N VAL A 66 4.42 3.49 5.42
CA VAL A 66 4.98 3.25 4.08
C VAL A 66 6.51 3.27 4.08
N PRO A 67 7.21 4.22 4.74
CA PRO A 67 8.67 4.20 4.79
C PRO A 67 9.22 2.96 5.50
N ALA A 68 8.59 2.56 6.61
CA ALA A 68 8.99 1.37 7.37
C ALA A 68 8.85 0.09 6.53
N LEU A 69 7.74 -0.05 5.79
CA LEU A 69 7.54 -1.18 4.88
C LEU A 69 8.47 -1.12 3.65
N SER A 70 8.75 0.07 3.13
CA SER A 70 9.64 0.22 1.97
C SER A 70 11.10 -0.10 2.31
N ALA A 71 11.48 0.04 3.57
CA ALA A 71 12.79 -0.33 4.10
C ALA A 71 12.85 -1.78 4.61
N TYR A 72 11.74 -2.52 4.56
CA TYR A 72 11.71 -3.90 5.01
C TYR A 72 12.48 -4.80 4.03
N GLU A 73 13.46 -5.54 4.55
CA GLU A 73 14.19 -6.58 3.82
C GLU A 73 13.72 -7.95 4.29
N LEU A 74 13.33 -8.80 3.35
CA LEU A 74 12.92 -10.17 3.65
C LEU A 74 14.17 -11.00 3.94
N ASP A 75 14.21 -11.65 5.11
CA ASP A 75 15.22 -12.65 5.40
C ASP A 75 15.04 -13.84 4.42
N PRO A 76 16.04 -14.16 3.57
CA PRO A 76 15.94 -15.28 2.64
C PRO A 76 15.79 -16.65 3.35
N GLN A 77 16.03 -16.73 4.66
CA GLN A 77 15.75 -17.93 5.48
C GLN A 77 14.37 -17.90 6.15
N ALA A 78 13.64 -16.78 6.06
CA ALA A 78 12.24 -16.72 6.47
C ALA A 78 11.36 -17.34 5.38
N TRP A 79 11.16 -18.66 5.46
CA TRP A 79 10.25 -19.36 4.57
C TRP A 79 8.82 -18.88 4.81
N PRO A 80 8.11 -18.34 3.80
CA PRO A 80 6.69 -18.07 3.95
C PRO A 80 5.96 -19.39 4.23
N PRO A 81 4.83 -19.36 4.95
CA PRO A 81 4.02 -20.55 5.17
C PRO A 81 3.67 -21.19 3.82
N VAL A 82 3.87 -22.50 3.73
CA VAL A 82 3.62 -23.27 2.50
C VAL A 82 2.14 -23.19 2.15
N LEU A 83 1.81 -22.57 1.02
CA LEU A 83 0.43 -22.38 0.56
C LEU A 83 -0.33 -23.70 0.33
N TYR A 84 0.38 -24.78 0.03
CA TYR A 84 -0.17 -26.13 -0.15
C TYR A 84 0.72 -27.17 0.53
N PRO A 85 0.40 -27.62 1.75
CA PRO A 85 1.07 -28.75 2.37
C PRO A 85 0.54 -30.05 1.74
N ALA A 86 0.81 -30.29 0.46
CA ALA A 86 0.69 -31.65 -0.08
C ALA A 86 1.88 -32.44 0.45
N ALA A 87 1.60 -33.50 1.23
CA ALA A 87 2.61 -34.43 1.69
C ALA A 87 3.43 -34.90 0.49
N LEU A 88 4.75 -34.65 0.51
CA LEU A 88 5.66 -35.27 -0.42
C LEU A 88 5.43 -36.80 -0.30
N PRO A 89 5.18 -37.52 -1.41
CA PRO A 89 5.17 -38.98 -1.33
C PRO A 89 6.52 -39.41 -0.75
N PRO A 90 6.56 -40.43 0.14
CA PRO A 90 7.83 -40.92 0.66
C PRO A 90 8.74 -41.26 -0.51
N VAL A 91 10.00 -40.80 -0.45
CA VAL A 91 11.02 -41.14 -1.44
C VAL A 91 11.07 -42.66 -1.53
N GLY A 92 10.70 -43.16 -2.73
CA GLY A 92 10.68 -44.54 -3.20
C GLY A 92 10.99 -45.61 -2.15
N GLU A 93 9.98 -46.40 -1.81
CA GLU A 93 10.16 -47.80 -1.48
C GLU A 93 10.89 -48.46 -2.66
N GLU A 94 12.21 -48.56 -2.58
CA GLU A 94 12.98 -49.46 -3.44
C GLU A 94 12.47 -50.87 -3.15
N ARG A 95 11.65 -51.40 -4.06
CA ARG A 95 11.25 -52.81 -4.03
C ARG A 95 12.49 -53.65 -4.29
N VAL A 96 13.24 -53.94 -3.23
CA VAL A 96 14.29 -54.95 -3.22
C VAL A 96 13.59 -56.31 -3.24
N GLY A 97 13.48 -56.92 -4.42
CA GLY A 97 12.92 -58.27 -4.55
C GLY A 97 12.67 -58.70 -5.99
N GLU A 98 13.73 -59.10 -6.69
CA GLU A 98 13.79 -60.08 -7.80
C GLU A 98 15.27 -60.02 -8.28
N ARG A 99 16.14 -61.01 -8.08
CA ARG A 99 16.05 -62.46 -8.32
C ARG A 99 17.17 -63.16 -7.55
#